data_AF-A0A527GLU3-F1
#
_entry.id   AF-A0A527GLU3-F1
#
_cell.length_a   1.000
_cell.length_b   1.000
_cell.length_c   1.000
_cell.angle_alpha   90.00
_cell.angle_beta   90.00
_cell.angle_gamma   90.00
#
_symmetry.space_group_name_H-M   'P 1'
#
loop_
_entity.id
_entity.type
_entity.pdbx_description
1 polymer ?
#
loop_
_entity_poly.entity_id
_entity_poly.type
_entity_poly.pdbx_seq_one_letter_code
_entity_poly.pdbx_strand_id
1 'polypeptide(L)' 'ESEATRLTVFTLIGQVIYFRIGREAVMRRMGWKDIGAAEAAKVVAVTSGNLKAILASKKSKA' A
#
# COMPACT_ATOMS: atom_id res chain seq x y z
N GLU A 1 0.19 -21.75 -6.00
CA GLU A 1 0.82 -20.40 -6.01
C GLU A 1 2.24 -20.50 -5.41
N SER A 2 3.22 -19.73 -5.92
CA SER A 2 4.61 -19.74 -5.43
C SER A 2 4.76 -18.99 -4.11
N GLU A 3 5.76 -19.35 -3.29
CA GLU A 3 6.09 -18.62 -2.06
C GLU A 3 6.41 -17.14 -2.34
N ALA A 4 7.15 -16.86 -3.40
CA ALA A 4 7.46 -15.49 -3.81
C ALA A 4 6.20 -14.67 -4.13
N THR A 5 5.18 -15.29 -4.72
CA THR A 5 3.90 -14.61 -4.97
C THR A 5 3.18 -14.32 -3.65
N ARG A 6 3.09 -15.30 -2.74
CA ARG A 6 2.48 -15.10 -1.41
C ARG A 6 3.17 -13.99 -0.63
N LEU A 7 4.50 -13.99 -0.58
CA LEU A 7 5.28 -12.94 0.07
C LEU A 7 5.00 -11.56 -0.55
N THR A 8 4.92 -11.49 -1.89
CA THR A 8 4.55 -10.24 -2.58
C THR A 8 3.17 -9.74 -2.11
N VAL A 9 2.17 -10.64 -2.07
CA VAL A 9 0.82 -10.29 -1.61
C VAL A 9 0.83 -9.80 -0.16
N PHE A 10 1.53 -10.49 0.74
CA PHE A 10 1.65 -10.07 2.13
C PHE A 10 2.26 -8.67 2.29
N THR A 11 3.29 -8.34 1.50
CA THR A 11 3.87 -6.99 1.52
C THR A 11 2.87 -5.91 1.06
N LEU A 12 2.06 -6.21 0.03
CA LEU A 12 1.04 -5.29 -0.47
C LEU A 12 -0.09 -5.07 0.53
N ILE A 13 -0.54 -6.13 1.20
CA ILE A 13 -1.52 -6.02 2.30
C ILE A 13 -0.94 -5.14 3.41
N GLY A 14 0.33 -5.36 3.78
CA GLY A 14 1.03 -4.55 4.79
C GLY A 14 1.02 -3.06 4.47
N GLN A 15 1.17 -2.68 3.18
CA GLN A 15 1.10 -1.27 2.77
C GLN A 15 -0.24 -0.62 3.12
N VAL A 16 -1.36 -1.33 2.98
CA VAL A 16 -2.70 -0.80 3.32
C VAL A 16 -2.95 -0.89 4.83
N ILE A 17 -2.63 -2.03 5.44
CA ILE A 17 -2.88 -2.29 6.87
C ILE A 17 -2.08 -1.34 7.78
N TYR A 18 -0.90 -0.88 7.35
CA TYR A 18 -0.13 0.11 8.10
C TYR A 18 -0.91 1.40 8.37
N PHE A 19 -1.74 1.86 7.43
CA PHE A 19 -2.61 3.04 7.65
C PHE A 19 -3.68 2.82 8.71
N ARG A 20 -4.05 1.55 8.96
CA ARG A 20 -5.00 1.19 10.01
C ARG A 20 -4.33 0.99 11.36
N ILE A 21 -3.25 0.21 11.42
CA ILE A 21 -2.54 -0.08 12.68
C ILE A 21 -1.81 1.16 13.18
N GLY A 22 -1.15 1.90 12.29
CA GLY A 22 -0.39 3.11 12.59
C GLY A 22 -1.18 4.41 12.44
N ARG A 23 -2.53 4.36 12.51
CA ARG A 23 -3.42 5.49 12.16
C ARG A 23 -3.01 6.81 12.80
N GLU A 24 -2.77 6.83 14.11
CA GLU A 24 -2.39 8.05 14.84
C GLU A 24 -1.03 8.60 14.39
N ALA A 25 -0.05 7.72 14.16
CA ALA A 25 1.26 8.12 13.67
C ALA A 25 1.18 8.71 12.25
N VAL A 26 0.38 8.09 11.38
CA VAL A 26 0.12 8.59 10.02
C VAL A 26 -0.57 9.95 10.08
N MET A 27 -1.65 10.07 10.86
CA MET A 27 -2.40 11.33 10.97
C MET A 27 -1.52 12.47 11.47
N ARG A 28 -0.73 12.23 12.53
CA ARG A 28 0.23 13.21 13.03
C ARG A 28 1.28 13.59 11.99
N ARG A 29 1.82 12.61 11.25
CA ARG A 29 2.87 12.85 10.25
C ARG A 29 2.36 13.62 9.04
N MET A 30 1.14 13.32 8.61
CA MET A 30 0.51 13.91 7.41
C MET A 30 -0.25 15.20 7.71
N GLY A 31 -0.41 15.57 8.98
CA GLY A 31 -1.26 16.69 9.40
C GLY A 31 -2.75 16.45 9.12
N TRP A 32 -3.17 15.19 9.09
CA TRP A 32 -4.57 14.83 8.82
C TRP A 32 -5.38 14.82 10.11
N LYS A 33 -6.58 15.39 10.06
CA LYS A 33 -7.53 15.34 11.18
C LYS A 33 -8.20 13.97 11.32
N ASP A 34 -8.37 13.25 10.21
CA ASP A 34 -8.95 11.90 10.13
C ASP A 34 -8.48 11.25 8.82
N ILE A 35 -8.63 9.93 8.70
CA ILE A 35 -8.54 9.18 7.46
C ILE A 35 -9.97 8.96 6.93
N GLY A 36 -10.49 9.96 6.22
CA GLY A 36 -11.79 9.91 5.57
C GLY A 36 -11.70 9.38 4.13
N ALA A 37 -12.78 9.54 3.37
CA ALA A 37 -12.84 9.08 1.97
C ALA A 37 -11.75 9.71 1.09
N ALA A 38 -11.43 10.98 1.29
CA ALA A 38 -10.40 11.69 0.52
C ALA A 38 -8.99 11.15 0.80
N GLU A 39 -8.66 10.89 2.06
CA GLU A 39 -7.39 10.31 2.48
C GLU A 39 -7.28 8.86 2.01
N ALA A 40 -8.35 8.08 2.14
CA ALA A 40 -8.41 6.72 1.64
C ALA A 40 -8.17 6.68 0.12
N ALA A 41 -8.75 7.59 -0.66
CA ALA A 41 -8.50 7.68 -2.09
C ALA A 41 -7.02 7.94 -2.43
N LYS A 42 -6.33 8.80 -1.65
CA LYS A 42 -4.88 9.03 -1.80
C LYS A 42 -4.09 7.75 -1.53
N VAL A 43 -4.42 7.03 -0.46
CA VAL A 43 -3.76 5.74 -0.11
C VAL A 43 -3.99 4.69 -1.19
N VAL A 44 -5.20 4.57 -1.72
CA VAL A 44 -5.54 3.65 -2.81
C VAL A 44 -4.76 3.99 -4.08
N ALA A 45 -4.65 5.27 -4.44
CA ALA A 45 -3.90 5.70 -5.61
C ALA A 45 -2.41 5.30 -5.52
N VAL A 46 -1.78 5.54 -4.36
CA VAL A 46 -0.37 5.19 -4.14
C VAL A 46 -0.15 3.68 -4.12
N THR A 47 -0.95 2.94 -3.36
CA THR A 47 -0.80 1.46 -3.25
C THR A 47 -1.07 0.75 -4.57
N SER A 48 -2.02 1.25 -5.36
CA SER A 48 -2.26 0.77 -6.74
C SER A 48 -1.07 1.07 -7.66
N GLY A 49 -0.44 2.23 -7.52
CA GLY A 49 0.80 2.58 -8.23
C GLY A 49 1.94 1.62 -7.90
N ASN A 50 2.14 1.33 -6.61
CA ASN A 50 3.16 0.38 -6.15
C ASN A 50 2.94 -1.02 -6.72
N LEU A 51 1.69 -1.51 -6.70
CA LEU A 51 1.34 -2.80 -7.32
C LEU A 51 1.70 -2.83 -8.80
N LYS A 52 1.34 -1.80 -9.56
CA LYS A 52 1.67 -1.71 -11.00
C LYS A 52 3.18 -1.73 -11.22
N ALA A 53 3.95 -1.00 -10.42
CA ALA A 53 5.41 -1.00 -10.51
C ALA A 53 6.02 -2.38 -10.22
N ILE A 54 5.53 -3.08 -9.20
CA ILE A 54 5.95 -4.45 -8.89
C ILE A 54 5.65 -5.38 -10.07
N LEU A 55 4.44 -5.33 -10.62
CA LEU A 55 4.07 -6.15 -11.78
C LEU A 55 4.92 -5.83 -13.01
N ALA A 56 5.19 -4.56 -13.29
CA ALA A 56 6.06 -4.14 -14.38
C ALA A 56 7.49 -4.68 -14.21
N SER A 57 8.04 -4.62 -13.00
CA SER A 57 9.38 -5.14 -12.68
C SER A 57 9.49 -6.67 -12.85
N LYS A 58 8.38 -7.39 -12.66
CA LYS A 58 8.33 -8.85 -12.87
C LYS A 58 8.23 -9.20 -14.35
N LYS A 59 7.52 -8.38 -15.13
CA LYS A 59 7.44 -8.54 -16.60
C LYS A 59 8.76 -8.24 -17.30
N SER A 60 9.52 -7.25 -16.83
CA SER A 60 10.81 -6.89 -17.43
C SER A 60 11.94 -7.87 -17.12
N LYS A 61 11.75 -8.79 -16.18
CA LYS A 61 12.71 -9.83 -15.78
C LYS A 61 12.41 -11.20 -16.39
N ALA A 62 11.31 -11.31 -17.14
CA ALA A 62 10.85 -12.53 -17.80
C ALA A 62 11.22 -12.53 -19.27
#